data_AF-A0A968B669-F1
#
_entry.id   AF-A0A968B669-F1
#
_cell.length_a   1.000
_cell.length_b   1.000
_cell.length_c   1.000
_cell.angle_alpha   90.00
_cell.angle_beta   90.00
_cell.angle_gamma   90.00
#
_symmetry.space_group_name_H-M   'P 1'
#
loop_
_entity.id
_entity.type
_entity.pdbx_description
1 polymer ?
#
loop_
_entity_poly.entity_id
_entity_poly.type
_entity_poly.pdbx_seq_one_letter_code
_entity_poly.pdbx_strand_id
1 'polypeptide(L)'
;MAEFEYESLPTEEAVIFRIDEKSDAFVFPSGKSYFKAFRLPKKEVPYRIHVKSFALGETIDKAHIFYPQVALLDGSFTVAKQSDPGDFVVKKAGLKETASISWGLLMLKLEGSMLVDIPNAKYLVIYTTKELLRKTSKHMAKQIQPIPAPIPGGVLIGAVPAG
;
A
#
# COMPACT_ATOMS: atom_id res chain seq x y z
N MET A 1 -9.51 -14.04 19.33
CA MET A 1 -9.15 -13.98 17.90
C MET A 1 -9.36 -12.55 17.46
N ALA A 2 -8.39 -11.93 16.81
CA ALA A 2 -8.52 -10.54 16.40
C ALA A 2 -9.20 -10.48 15.04
N GLU A 3 -10.50 -10.17 15.02
CA GLU A 3 -11.20 -9.75 13.82
C GLU A 3 -10.86 -8.29 13.57
N PHE A 4 -10.38 -7.96 12.38
CA PHE A 4 -10.25 -6.59 11.93
C PHE A 4 -11.29 -6.29 10.85
N GLU A 5 -11.71 -5.03 10.76
CA GLU A 5 -12.64 -4.60 9.71
C GLU A 5 -11.99 -4.73 8.32
N TYR A 6 -12.79 -5.12 7.34
CA TYR A 6 -12.35 -5.27 5.95
C TYR A 6 -13.44 -4.84 4.98
N GLU A 7 -13.04 -4.34 3.82
CA GLU A 7 -13.93 -3.96 2.73
C GLU A 7 -13.82 -4.94 1.55
N SER A 8 -14.77 -4.99 0.63
CA SER A 8 -14.60 -5.83 -0.56
C SER A 8 -13.68 -5.15 -1.57
N LEU A 9 -12.66 -5.86 -2.08
CA LEU A 9 -11.86 -5.35 -3.18
C LEU A 9 -12.64 -5.52 -4.50
N PRO A 10 -12.99 -4.43 -5.21
CA PRO A 10 -13.67 -4.51 -6.49
C PRO A 10 -12.77 -5.15 -7.55
N THR A 11 -13.40 -5.77 -8.54
CA THR A 11 -12.73 -6.57 -9.56
C THR A 11 -12.25 -5.80 -10.78
N GLU A 12 -12.88 -4.66 -11.06
CA GLU A 12 -12.72 -3.88 -12.29
C GLU A 12 -12.36 -2.42 -12.03
N GLU A 13 -12.56 -1.97 -10.79
CA GLU A 13 -12.33 -0.59 -10.38
C GLU A 13 -11.11 -0.49 -9.46
N ALA A 14 -10.47 0.68 -9.48
CA ALA A 14 -9.42 0.99 -8.52
C ALA A 14 -10.03 1.57 -7.25
N VAL A 15 -9.52 1.16 -6.08
CA VAL A 15 -9.90 1.75 -4.80
C VAL A 15 -8.82 2.71 -4.34
N ILE A 16 -9.23 3.93 -4.00
CA ILE A 16 -8.39 4.98 -3.43
C ILE A 16 -8.68 5.04 -1.93
N PHE A 17 -7.66 4.96 -1.09
CA PHE A 17 -7.85 5.11 0.36
C PHE A 17 -6.63 5.76 1.03
N ARG A 18 -6.83 6.20 2.27
CA ARG A 18 -5.76 6.75 3.10
C ARG A 18 -5.48 5.81 4.27
N ILE A 19 -4.20 5.63 4.61
CA ILE A 19 -3.78 4.97 5.84
C ILE A 19 -3.12 6.05 6.70
N ASP A 20 -3.81 6.42 7.77
CA ASP A 20 -3.39 7.44 8.72
C ASP A 20 -3.64 7.00 10.17
N GLU A 21 -3.43 7.90 11.12
CA GLU A 21 -3.62 7.66 12.55
C GLU A 21 -5.07 7.33 12.97
N LYS A 22 -6.05 7.59 12.10
CA LYS A 22 -7.47 7.27 12.29
C LYS A 22 -7.84 5.92 11.68
N SER A 23 -6.93 5.29 10.93
CA SER A 23 -7.14 3.97 10.37
C SER A 23 -7.02 2.89 11.45
N ASP A 24 -7.52 1.69 11.15
CA ASP A 24 -7.38 0.57 12.06
C ASP A 24 -5.89 0.24 12.28
N ALA A 25 -5.57 -0.16 13.50
CA ALA A 25 -4.22 -0.51 13.90
C ALA A 25 -4.17 -1.94 14.43
N PHE A 26 -3.21 -2.72 13.93
CA PHE A 26 -3.00 -4.10 14.34
C PHE A 26 -1.56 -4.31 14.82
N VAL A 27 -1.38 -5.25 15.75
CA VAL A 27 -0.05 -5.66 16.23
C VAL A 27 0.43 -6.80 15.36
N PHE A 28 1.12 -6.46 14.27
CA PHE A 28 1.79 -7.45 13.43
C PHE A 28 3.06 -7.96 14.14
N PRO A 29 3.64 -9.10 13.72
CA PRO A 29 4.94 -9.56 14.24
C PRO A 29 6.05 -8.51 14.13
N SER A 30 5.95 -7.60 13.16
CA SER A 30 6.85 -6.47 12.94
C SER A 30 6.54 -5.23 13.81
N GLY A 31 5.51 -5.28 14.65
CA GLY A 31 5.06 -4.22 15.55
C GLY A 31 3.69 -3.63 15.17
N LYS A 32 3.20 -2.71 16.01
CA LYS A 32 1.92 -2.00 15.77
C LYS A 32 2.01 -1.16 14.49
N SER A 33 1.07 -1.39 13.57
CA SER A 33 0.96 -0.66 12.30
C SER A 33 -0.49 -0.35 11.97
N TYR A 34 -0.71 0.80 11.34
CA TYR A 34 -1.98 1.15 10.71
C TYR A 34 -2.11 0.39 9.39
N PHE A 35 -3.30 -0.13 9.12
CA PHE A 35 -3.54 -0.96 7.95
C PHE A 35 -4.89 -0.66 7.32
N LYS A 36 -5.03 -1.15 6.09
CA LYS A 36 -6.31 -1.33 5.41
C LYS A 36 -6.42 -2.78 4.98
N ALA A 37 -7.55 -3.40 5.26
CA ALA A 37 -7.82 -4.76 4.85
C ALA A 37 -8.95 -4.81 3.82
N PHE A 38 -8.81 -5.73 2.88
CA PHE A 38 -9.81 -6.03 1.88
C PHE A 38 -10.07 -7.52 1.80
N ARG A 39 -11.33 -7.90 1.57
CA ARG A 39 -11.70 -9.22 1.11
C ARG A 39 -11.38 -9.33 -0.38
N LEU A 40 -10.62 -10.36 -0.73
CA LEU A 40 -10.26 -10.66 -2.11
C LEU A 40 -11.50 -11.03 -2.93
N PRO A 41 -11.54 -10.66 -4.21
CA PRO A 41 -12.64 -11.07 -5.08
C PRO A 41 -12.61 -12.58 -5.30
N LYS A 42 -13.78 -13.17 -5.50
CA LYS A 42 -13.92 -14.58 -5.90
C LYS A 42 -13.59 -14.73 -7.40
N LYS A 43 -12.32 -14.54 -7.74
CA LYS A 43 -11.75 -14.79 -9.07
C LYS A 43 -10.94 -16.09 -9.04
N GLU A 44 -10.88 -16.77 -10.18
CA GLU A 44 -9.94 -17.88 -10.36
C GLU A 44 -8.51 -17.34 -10.30
N VAL A 45 -7.64 -18.07 -9.59
CA VAL A 45 -6.22 -17.79 -9.54
C VAL A 45 -5.53 -18.41 -10.76
N PRO A 46 -4.43 -17.83 -11.28
CA PRO A 46 -3.72 -16.67 -10.73
C PRO A 46 -4.25 -15.32 -11.24
N TYR A 47 -4.18 -14.29 -10.40
CA TYR A 47 -4.38 -12.90 -10.82
C TYR A 47 -3.45 -11.94 -10.09
N ARG A 48 -3.29 -10.71 -10.61
CA ARG A 48 -2.43 -9.69 -10.01
C ARG A 48 -3.23 -8.54 -9.40
N ILE A 49 -2.77 -8.11 -8.23
CA ILE A 49 -3.23 -6.90 -7.57
C ILE A 49 -2.11 -5.87 -7.69
N HIS A 50 -2.39 -4.77 -8.37
CA HIS A 50 -1.47 -3.64 -8.48
C HIS A 50 -1.68 -2.70 -7.31
N VAL A 51 -0.59 -2.35 -6.64
CA VAL A 51 -0.60 -1.42 -5.51
C VAL A 51 0.27 -0.24 -5.88
N LYS A 52 -0.30 0.94 -5.75
CA LYS A 52 0.33 2.23 -6.00
C LYS A 52 0.26 3.05 -4.73
N SER A 53 1.38 3.50 -4.18
CA SER A 53 1.36 4.52 -3.13
C SER A 53 1.85 5.83 -3.69
N PHE A 54 1.08 6.90 -3.48
CA PHE A 54 1.40 8.20 -4.02
C PHE A 54 2.06 9.05 -2.94
N ALA A 55 3.07 9.82 -3.33
CA ALA A 55 3.65 10.82 -2.47
C ALA A 55 2.59 11.91 -2.23
N LEU A 56 2.34 12.23 -0.97
CA LEU A 56 1.50 13.36 -0.59
C LEU A 56 2.42 14.49 -0.12
N GLY A 57 2.07 15.73 -0.46
CA GLY A 57 2.86 16.92 -0.15
C GLY A 57 2.80 17.97 -1.25
N GLU A 58 2.95 19.23 -0.86
CA GLU A 58 2.96 20.37 -1.79
C GLU A 58 4.36 20.63 -2.37
N THR A 59 5.41 20.31 -1.62
CA THR A 59 6.82 20.57 -1.95
C THR A 59 7.67 19.32 -1.68
N ILE A 60 8.79 19.15 -2.39
CA ILE A 60 9.67 17.95 -2.32
C ILE A 60 10.10 17.64 -0.88
N ASP A 61 10.39 18.69 -0.13
CA ASP A 61 10.73 18.70 1.29
C ASP A 61 9.58 18.24 2.21
N LYS A 62 8.32 18.40 1.78
CA LYS A 62 7.10 17.94 2.48
C LYS A 62 6.55 16.63 1.90
N ALA A 63 7.24 16.03 0.92
CA ALA A 63 6.74 14.85 0.25
C ALA A 63 6.94 13.62 1.13
N HIS A 64 5.85 12.92 1.42
CA HIS A 64 5.91 11.63 2.10
C HIS A 64 5.26 10.56 1.23
N ILE A 65 6.01 9.48 1.01
CA ILE A 65 5.51 8.31 0.31
C ILE A 65 5.38 7.16 1.29
N PHE A 66 4.18 6.58 1.34
CA PHE A 66 3.91 5.42 2.17
C PHE A 66 4.53 4.22 1.48
N TYR A 67 5.48 3.52 2.11
CA TYR A 67 5.99 2.26 1.54
C TYR A 67 5.05 1.14 1.97
N PRO A 68 4.21 0.62 1.05
CA PRO A 68 3.26 -0.41 1.39
C PRO A 68 3.98 -1.74 1.57
N GLN A 69 3.54 -2.47 2.58
CA GLN A 69 3.73 -3.90 2.68
C GLN A 69 2.37 -4.55 2.48
N VAL A 70 2.33 -5.58 1.64
CA VAL A 70 1.11 -6.25 1.23
C VAL A 70 1.17 -7.68 1.70
N ALA A 71 0.14 -8.16 2.40
CA ALA A 71 0.03 -9.54 2.83
C ALA A 71 -1.28 -10.16 2.33
N LEU A 72 -1.20 -11.41 1.87
CA LEU A 72 -2.35 -12.26 1.59
C LEU A 72 -2.59 -13.14 2.81
N LEU A 73 -3.83 -13.16 3.27
CA LEU A 73 -4.25 -13.95 4.42
C LEU A 73 -5.32 -14.95 4.02
N ASP A 74 -5.35 -16.10 4.68
CA ASP A 74 -6.39 -17.13 4.51
C ASP A 74 -7.67 -16.80 5.31
N GLY A 75 -8.65 -17.70 5.27
CA GLY A 75 -9.91 -17.56 6.01
C GLY A 75 -9.78 -17.56 7.54
N SER A 76 -8.62 -17.93 8.08
CA SER A 76 -8.30 -17.90 9.51
C SER A 76 -7.43 -16.70 9.88
N PHE A 77 -7.27 -15.73 8.98
CA PHE A 77 -6.41 -14.56 9.12
C PHE A 77 -4.91 -14.90 9.28
N THR A 78 -4.48 -16.07 8.83
CA THR A 78 -3.07 -16.45 8.82
C THR A 78 -2.39 -15.92 7.56
N VAL A 79 -1.18 -15.36 7.69
CA VAL A 79 -0.41 -14.86 6.55
C VAL A 79 0.02 -16.02 5.66
N ALA A 80 -0.52 -16.06 4.45
CA ALA A 80 -0.18 -17.05 3.43
C ALA A 80 0.96 -16.56 2.51
N LYS A 81 1.03 -15.24 2.26
CA LYS A 81 2.07 -14.62 1.42
C LYS A 81 2.25 -13.16 1.82
N GLN A 82 3.44 -12.62 1.60
CA GLN A 82 3.76 -11.23 1.91
C GLN A 82 4.74 -10.68 0.87
N SER A 83 4.58 -9.41 0.49
CA SER A 83 5.46 -8.73 -0.45
C SER A 83 6.75 -8.31 0.24
N ASP A 84 7.84 -8.30 -0.54
CA ASP A 84 9.05 -7.62 -0.13
C ASP A 84 8.90 -6.11 -0.39
N PRO A 85 9.39 -5.25 0.51
CA PRO A 85 9.45 -3.81 0.25
C PRO A 85 10.18 -3.42 -1.04
N GLY A 86 11.18 -4.22 -1.46
CA GLY A 86 11.92 -4.06 -2.70
C GLY A 86 11.11 -4.36 -3.96
N ASP A 87 9.93 -4.98 -3.84
CA ASP A 87 9.01 -5.19 -4.97
C ASP A 87 8.37 -3.90 -5.46
N PHE A 88 8.48 -2.80 -4.70
CA PHE A 88 7.94 -1.50 -5.02
C PHE A 88 8.99 -0.59 -5.67
N VAL A 89 8.69 -0.12 -6.87
CA VAL A 89 9.58 0.75 -7.65
C VAL A 89 9.07 2.19 -7.62
N VAL A 90 9.96 3.14 -7.39
CA VAL A 90 9.65 4.56 -7.49
C VAL A 90 9.44 4.94 -8.96
N LYS A 91 8.30 5.55 -9.27
CA LYS A 91 7.92 6.06 -10.60
C LYS A 91 7.40 7.49 -10.49
N LYS A 92 7.41 8.21 -11.62
CA LYS A 92 6.63 9.43 -11.73
C LYS A 92 5.15 9.08 -11.92
N ALA A 93 4.26 9.80 -11.24
CA ALA A 93 2.82 9.68 -11.44
C ALA A 93 2.42 10.35 -12.77
N GLY A 94 1.56 9.71 -13.55
CA GLY A 94 1.04 10.29 -14.79
C GLY A 94 -0.07 11.32 -14.51
N LEU A 95 -0.24 12.29 -15.43
CA LEU A 95 -1.26 13.35 -15.34
C LEU A 95 -2.70 12.83 -15.10
N LYS A 96 -3.06 11.69 -15.72
CA LYS A 96 -4.37 11.05 -15.52
C LYS A 96 -4.53 10.44 -14.13
N GLU A 97 -3.45 9.91 -13.55
CA GLU A 97 -3.46 9.33 -12.21
C GLU A 97 -3.56 10.43 -11.16
N THR A 98 -2.85 11.54 -11.35
CA THR A 98 -2.92 12.70 -10.45
C THR A 98 -4.27 13.43 -10.52
N ALA A 99 -4.99 13.37 -11.64
CA ALA A 99 -6.33 13.97 -11.75
C ALA A 99 -7.34 13.33 -10.79
N SER A 100 -7.18 12.05 -10.45
CA SER A 100 -8.01 11.33 -9.48
C SER A 100 -7.49 11.46 -8.04
N ILE A 101 -6.36 12.14 -7.82
CA ILE A 101 -5.70 12.25 -6.52
C ILE A 101 -5.68 13.73 -6.12
N SER A 102 -6.64 14.15 -5.30
CA SER A 102 -6.76 15.55 -4.88
C SER A 102 -5.72 15.99 -3.83
N TRP A 103 -4.78 15.12 -3.43
CA TRP A 103 -4.01 15.24 -2.20
C TRP A 103 -2.48 15.20 -2.39
N GLY A 104 -1.95 15.71 -3.50
CA GLY A 104 -0.49 15.84 -3.67
C GLY A 104 -0.09 16.61 -4.93
N LEU A 105 0.86 17.54 -4.80
CA LEU A 105 1.46 18.26 -5.93
C LEU A 105 2.68 17.52 -6.50
N LEU A 106 3.20 16.53 -5.76
CA LEU A 106 4.30 15.70 -6.22
C LEU A 106 3.84 14.54 -7.08
N MET A 107 4.33 14.53 -8.32
CA MET A 107 4.13 13.43 -9.26
C MET A 107 5.07 12.25 -8.96
N LEU A 108 5.17 11.79 -7.71
CA LEU A 108 5.96 10.61 -7.34
C LEU A 108 5.04 9.52 -6.77
N LYS A 109 5.30 8.27 -7.14
CA LYS A 109 4.58 7.10 -6.65
C LYS A 109 5.51 5.90 -6.49
N LEU A 110 5.13 4.97 -5.63
CA LEU A 110 5.64 3.61 -5.59
C LEU A 110 4.64 2.74 -6.30
N GLU A 111 5.12 1.86 -7.16
CA GLU A 111 4.29 0.93 -7.89
C GLU A 111 4.85 -0.47 -7.72
N GLY A 112 4.00 -1.39 -7.29
CA GLY A 112 4.30 -2.80 -7.15
C GLY A 112 3.08 -3.65 -7.49
N SER A 113 3.26 -4.97 -7.55
CA SER A 113 2.16 -5.90 -7.78
C SER A 113 2.31 -7.14 -6.91
N MET A 114 1.21 -7.63 -6.37
CA MET A 114 1.12 -8.89 -5.67
C MET A 114 0.47 -9.94 -6.58
N LEU A 115 1.13 -11.07 -6.79
CA LEU A 115 0.54 -12.23 -7.44
C LEU A 115 -0.29 -13.02 -6.43
N VAL A 116 -1.58 -13.15 -6.71
CA VAL A 116 -2.50 -14.03 -5.98
C VAL A 116 -2.59 -15.35 -6.73
N ASP A 117 -1.82 -16.31 -6.28
CA ASP A 117 -1.70 -17.68 -6.80
C ASP A 117 -2.16 -18.74 -5.79
N ILE A 118 -2.57 -18.32 -4.59
CA ILE A 118 -2.97 -19.21 -3.50
C ILE A 118 -4.52 -19.28 -3.43
N PRO A 119 -5.15 -20.42 -3.78
CA PRO A 119 -6.61 -20.52 -3.85
C PRO A 119 -7.36 -20.26 -2.53
N ASN A 120 -6.69 -20.49 -1.40
CA ASN A 120 -7.27 -20.28 -0.07
C ASN A 120 -7.09 -18.85 0.46
N ALA A 121 -6.35 -17.97 -0.24
CA ALA A 121 -6.24 -16.57 0.14
C ALA A 121 -7.63 -15.90 0.08
N LYS A 122 -8.04 -15.28 1.19
CA LYS A 122 -9.35 -14.59 1.33
C LYS A 122 -9.23 -13.10 1.59
N TYR A 123 -8.12 -12.65 2.16
CA TYR A 123 -7.94 -11.25 2.52
C TYR A 123 -6.61 -10.71 2.00
N LEU A 124 -6.62 -9.42 1.70
CA LEU A 124 -5.46 -8.60 1.37
C LEU A 124 -5.31 -7.57 2.49
N VAL A 125 -4.15 -7.50 3.12
CA VAL A 125 -3.84 -6.50 4.13
C VAL A 125 -2.71 -5.63 3.62
N ILE A 126 -2.92 -4.33 3.64
CA ILE A 126 -1.92 -3.33 3.25
C ILE A 126 -1.61 -2.48 4.45
N TYR A 127 -0.34 -2.42 4.81
CA TYR A 127 0.14 -1.74 6.00
C TYR A 127 1.54 -1.19 5.77
N THR A 128 2.09 -0.46 6.75
CA THR A 128 3.49 -0.02 6.70
C THR A 128 4.15 -0.20 8.05
N THR A 129 5.32 -0.81 8.11
CA THR A 129 6.00 -0.98 9.40
C THR A 129 6.79 0.27 9.76
N LYS A 130 7.04 0.48 11.07
CA LYS A 130 7.92 1.57 11.52
C LYS A 130 9.32 1.47 10.90
N GLU A 131 9.81 0.25 10.66
CA GLU A 131 11.09 0.02 10.00
C GLU A 131 11.04 0.48 8.54
N LEU A 132 9.96 0.20 7.82
CA LEU A 132 9.79 0.65 6.43
C LEU A 132 9.71 2.16 6.34
N LEU A 133 8.89 2.81 7.17
CA LEU A 133 8.87 4.27 7.26
C LEU A 133 10.27 4.87 7.56
N ARG A 134 11.09 4.21 8.38
CA ARG A 134 12.47 4.63 8.69
C ARG A 134 13.47 4.35 7.55
N LYS A 135 13.36 3.22 6.84
CA LYS A 135 14.20 2.94 5.66
C LYS A 135 13.85 3.89 4.52
N THR A 136 12.57 4.16 4.32
CA THR A 136 12.05 5.13 3.36
C THR A 136 12.59 6.53 3.61
N SER A 137 12.49 7.04 4.85
CA SER A 137 13.06 8.35 5.16
C SER A 137 14.56 8.41 4.87
N LYS A 138 15.31 7.32 5.05
CA LYS A 138 16.75 7.25 4.69
C LYS A 138 17.01 7.13 3.19
N HIS A 139 16.23 6.34 2.44
CA HIS A 139 16.37 6.18 0.98
C HIS A 139 15.89 7.43 0.23
N MET A 140 14.77 8.02 0.65
CA MET A 140 14.34 9.34 0.20
C MET A 140 15.36 10.40 0.59
N ALA A 141 15.84 10.46 1.85
CA ALA A 141 16.86 11.45 2.24
C ALA A 141 18.20 11.30 1.50
N LYS A 142 18.55 10.08 1.05
CA LYS A 142 19.71 9.85 0.17
C LYS A 142 19.49 10.33 -1.26
N GLN A 143 18.26 10.21 -1.77
CA GLN A 143 17.88 10.74 -3.08
C GLN A 143 17.47 12.23 -3.03
N ILE A 144 17.25 12.78 -1.83
CA ILE A 144 16.70 14.10 -1.52
C ILE A 144 17.38 14.61 -0.22
N GLN A 145 18.56 15.22 -0.24
CA GLN A 145 19.13 15.82 1.01
C GLN A 145 18.44 17.16 1.37
N PRO A 146 18.55 17.63 2.64
CA PRO A 146 17.62 17.49 3.80
C PRO A 146 16.56 18.64 3.86
N ILE A 147 15.46 18.69 4.64
CA ILE A 147 15.24 18.78 6.12
C ILE A 147 13.72 18.52 6.47
N PRO A 148 13.16 18.73 7.71
CA PRO A 148 12.64 17.73 8.68
C PRO A 148 11.09 17.55 8.81
N ALA A 149 10.69 16.44 9.47
CA ALA A 149 9.37 15.75 9.55
C ALA A 149 8.26 16.40 10.45
N PRO A 150 7.01 15.83 10.63
CA PRO A 150 6.31 14.64 10.02
C PRO A 150 4.83 14.89 9.53
N ILE A 151 4.02 13.81 9.30
CA ILE A 151 2.51 13.63 9.17
C ILE A 151 2.05 13.05 7.76
N PRO A 152 0.91 12.30 7.56
CA PRO A 152 0.77 10.89 7.09
C PRO A 152 0.39 10.67 5.58
N GLY A 153 0.53 9.43 5.06
CA GLY A 153 0.44 9.08 3.61
C GLY A 153 -0.85 8.38 3.11
N GLY A 154 -0.97 8.13 1.79
CA GLY A 154 -2.12 7.47 1.13
C GLY A 154 -1.75 6.39 0.09
N VAL A 155 -2.67 5.49 -0.24
CA VAL A 155 -2.46 4.30 -1.10
C VAL A 155 -3.65 4.05 -2.05
N LEU A 156 -3.36 3.51 -3.23
CA LEU A 156 -4.26 3.28 -4.35
C LEU A 156 -4.05 1.85 -4.88
N ILE A 157 -5.10 1.07 -5.08
CA ILE A 157 -5.00 -0.32 -5.57
C ILE A 157 -5.88 -0.50 -6.80
N GLY A 158 -5.42 -1.24 -7.81
CA GLY A 158 -6.26 -1.75 -8.89
C GLY A 158 -5.94 -3.22 -9.19
N ALA A 159 -6.94 -4.05 -9.50
CA ALA A 159 -6.73 -5.42 -9.96
C ALA A 159 -6.77 -5.46 -11.49
N VAL A 160 -5.79 -6.10 -12.14
CA VAL A 160 -5.75 -6.28 -13.60
C VAL A 160 -5.51 -7.77 -13.87
N PRO A 161 -6.23 -8.41 -14.82
CA PRO A 161 -5.97 -9.80 -15.20
C PRO A 161 -4.52 -9.96 -15.68
N ALA A 162 -3.87 -11.06 -15.28
CA ALA A 162 -2.55 -11.42 -15.80
C ALA A 162 -2.75 -12.07 -17.18
N GLY A 163 -2.25 -11.41 -18.22
CA GLY A 163 -2.08 -12.03 -19.56
C GLY A 163 -0.77 -12.79 -19.66
#